data_AF-A0A3B8K6U2-F1
#
_entry.id   AF-A0A3B8K6U2-F1
#
_cell.length_a   1.000
_cell.length_b   1.000
_cell.length_c   1.000
_cell.angle_alpha   90.00
_cell.angle_beta   90.00
_cell.angle_gamma   90.00
#
_symmetry.space_group_name_H-M   'P 1'
#
loop_
_entity.id
_entity.type
_entity.pdbx_description
1 polymer ?
#
loop_
_entity_poly.entity_id
_entity_poly.type
_entity_poly.pdbx_seq_one_letter_code
_entity_poly.pdbx_strand_id
1 'polypeptide(L)'
;MINSISKDKIPKNCGYVLSSDQLNTLLAENNITIHTDLIYYYSKVPGQLLYAYYSFPNDHIPYYRIYIQSGTVLRREIKNAKKVVSDIVLPEFMAWLNYILKLPENSTLFNKPPTFTATLKNGNLDITKDTLEDCH
;
A
#
# COMPACT_ATOMS: atom_id res chain seq x y z
N MET A 1 -3.77 -10.07 -8.02
CA MET A 1 -5.18 -10.26 -7.54
C MET A 1 -5.22 -10.08 -6.04
N ILE A 2 -6.34 -9.62 -5.48
CA ILE A 2 -6.53 -9.52 -4.03
C ILE A 2 -7.02 -10.88 -3.49
N ASN A 3 -6.30 -11.45 -2.53
CA ASN A 3 -6.59 -12.76 -1.93
C ASN A 3 -7.46 -12.65 -0.68
N SER A 4 -7.34 -11.56 0.06
CA SER A 4 -8.09 -11.30 1.28
C SER A 4 -8.49 -9.84 1.36
N ILE A 5 -9.71 -9.58 1.86
CA ILE A 5 -10.19 -8.23 2.17
C ILE A 5 -10.73 -8.21 3.59
N SER A 6 -10.21 -7.32 4.43
CA SER A 6 -10.74 -7.03 5.76
C SER A 6 -11.11 -5.55 5.87
N LYS A 7 -12.11 -5.23 6.71
CA LYS A 7 -12.64 -3.87 6.80
C LYS A 7 -13.09 -3.48 8.20
N ASP A 8 -12.45 -2.46 8.72
CA ASP A 8 -12.79 -1.87 10.01
C ASP A 8 -14.04 -0.98 9.90
N LYS A 9 -14.71 -0.85 11.04
CA LYS A 9 -15.74 0.17 11.24
C LYS A 9 -15.08 1.53 11.30
N ILE A 10 -15.61 2.49 10.54
CA ILE A 10 -15.14 3.87 10.50
C ILE A 10 -16.22 4.84 10.99
N PRO A 11 -15.84 6.02 11.50
CA PRO A 11 -16.80 7.08 11.80
C PRO A 11 -17.62 7.48 10.56
N LYS A 12 -18.89 7.88 10.74
CA LYS A 12 -19.82 8.25 9.65
C LYS A 12 -19.29 9.35 8.73
N ASN A 13 -18.40 10.21 9.24
CA ASN A 13 -17.83 11.35 8.52
C ASN A 13 -16.49 11.03 7.86
N CYS A 14 -16.08 9.77 7.83
CA CYS A 14 -14.87 9.31 7.18
C CYS A 14 -15.18 8.41 5.98
N GLY A 15 -14.21 8.22 5.10
CA GLY A 15 -14.29 7.23 4.05
C GLY A 15 -12.92 6.77 3.58
N TYR A 16 -12.90 5.57 2.99
CA TYR A 16 -11.69 4.96 2.44
C TYR A 16 -11.29 5.59 1.11
N VAL A 17 -9.99 5.74 0.93
CA VAL A 17 -9.40 6.41 -0.24
C VAL A 17 -9.08 5.45 -1.40
N LEU A 18 -8.96 4.15 -1.13
CA LEU A 18 -8.69 3.13 -2.14
C LEU A 18 -9.94 2.28 -2.43
N SER A 19 -10.18 1.96 -3.70
CA SER A 19 -11.16 0.95 -4.09
C SER A 19 -10.47 -0.40 -4.30
N SER A 20 -11.09 -1.50 -3.85
CA SER A 20 -10.61 -2.86 -4.08
C SER A 20 -10.58 -3.17 -5.57
N ASP A 21 -11.59 -2.72 -6.31
CA ASP A 21 -11.69 -2.97 -7.75
C ASP A 21 -10.56 -2.26 -8.51
N GLN A 22 -10.29 -1.00 -8.13
CA GLN A 22 -9.19 -0.22 -8.72
C GLN A 22 -7.84 -0.89 -8.46
N LEU A 23 -7.59 -1.32 -7.22
CA LEU A 23 -6.37 -2.04 -6.88
C LEU A 23 -6.26 -3.36 -7.64
N ASN A 24 -7.36 -4.12 -7.73
CA ASN A 24 -7.35 -5.41 -8.40
C ASN A 24 -7.05 -5.27 -9.91
N THR A 25 -7.67 -4.29 -10.58
CA THR A 25 -7.36 -3.93 -11.97
C THR A 25 -5.89 -3.56 -12.12
N LEU A 26 -5.37 -2.68 -11.26
CA LEU A 26 -3.99 -2.24 -11.32
C LEU A 26 -2.98 -3.39 -11.16
N LEU A 27 -3.23 -4.30 -10.22
CA LEU A 27 -2.42 -5.50 -10.01
C LEU A 27 -2.47 -6.42 -11.22
N ALA A 28 -3.65 -6.61 -11.83
CA ALA A 28 -3.82 -7.45 -13.02
C ALA A 28 -3.10 -6.87 -14.24
N GLU A 29 -3.24 -5.57 -14.51
CA GLU A 29 -2.58 -4.87 -15.63
C GLU A 29 -1.05 -4.94 -15.55
N ASN A 30 -0.50 -5.03 -14.34
CA ASN A 30 0.94 -5.14 -14.10
C ASN A 30 1.43 -6.59 -13.91
N ASN A 31 0.57 -7.59 -14.16
CA ASN A 31 0.88 -9.02 -13.99
C ASN A 31 1.40 -9.38 -12.59
N ILE A 32 0.89 -8.70 -11.56
CA ILE A 32 1.27 -8.97 -10.16
C ILE A 32 0.52 -10.21 -9.65
N THR A 33 1.28 -11.28 -9.40
CA THR A 33 0.77 -12.60 -8.97
C THR A 33 1.00 -12.89 -7.48
N ILE A 34 1.69 -12.03 -6.74
CA ILE A 34 1.94 -12.22 -5.30
C ILE A 34 0.63 -12.20 -4.50
N HIS A 35 0.59 -13.00 -3.43
CA HIS A 35 -0.52 -13.01 -2.50
C HIS A 35 -0.74 -11.61 -1.90
N THR A 36 -1.95 -11.05 -2.04
CA THR A 36 -2.25 -9.68 -1.65
C THR A 36 -3.38 -9.62 -0.63
N ASP A 37 -3.10 -9.04 0.54
CA ASP A 37 -4.07 -8.78 1.59
C ASP A 37 -4.42 -7.28 1.61
N LEU A 38 -5.69 -6.94 1.32
CA LEU A 38 -6.19 -5.58 1.41
C LEU A 38 -6.93 -5.36 2.74
N ILE A 39 -6.44 -4.43 3.53
CA ILE A 39 -7.00 -4.06 4.82
C ILE A 39 -7.52 -2.64 4.74
N TYR A 40 -8.82 -2.48 4.94
CA TYR A 40 -9.45 -1.20 5.14
C TYR A 40 -9.38 -0.84 6.62
N TYR A 41 -8.44 0.03 6.98
CA TYR A 41 -8.10 0.35 8.37
C TYR A 41 -8.45 1.80 8.71
N TYR A 42 -9.06 2.03 9.89
CA TYR A 42 -9.19 3.38 10.43
C TYR A 42 -7.86 3.84 11.00
N SER A 43 -7.08 4.54 10.18
CA SER A 43 -5.73 4.92 10.59
C SER A 43 -5.72 5.91 11.75
N LYS A 44 -4.92 5.58 12.77
CA LYS A 44 -4.53 6.54 13.82
C LYS A 44 -3.51 7.56 13.33
N VAL A 45 -2.89 7.35 12.17
CA VAL A 45 -1.95 8.27 11.53
C VAL A 45 -2.74 9.27 10.70
N PRO A 46 -2.78 10.57 11.07
CA PRO A 46 -3.53 11.57 10.32
C PRO A 46 -3.01 11.68 8.89
N GLY A 47 -3.94 11.59 7.93
CA GLY A 47 -3.64 11.78 6.51
C GLY A 47 -3.00 10.57 5.83
N GLN A 48 -2.83 9.42 6.49
CA GLN A 48 -2.34 8.22 5.82
C GLN A 48 -3.31 7.82 4.71
N LEU A 49 -2.81 7.73 3.48
CA LEU A 49 -3.58 7.35 2.31
C LEU A 49 -3.42 5.86 2.01
N LEU A 50 -2.16 5.40 1.99
CA LEU A 50 -1.80 4.03 1.69
C LEU A 50 -0.58 3.63 2.52
N TYR A 51 -0.61 2.44 3.08
CA TYR A 51 0.57 1.79 3.63
C TYR A 51 0.66 0.39 3.08
N ALA A 52 1.86 -0.06 2.76
CA ALA A 52 2.09 -1.42 2.35
C ALA A 52 3.39 -1.95 2.93
N TYR A 53 3.43 -3.26 3.17
CA TYR A 53 4.67 -3.93 3.54
C TYR A 53 4.75 -5.31 2.92
N TYR A 54 5.96 -5.64 2.47
CA TYR A 54 6.28 -6.91 1.82
C TYR A 54 6.75 -7.91 2.88
N SER A 55 5.98 -8.97 3.09
CA SER A 55 6.26 -10.00 4.10
C SER A 55 6.90 -11.22 3.46
N PHE A 56 7.97 -11.69 4.10
CA PHE A 56 8.67 -12.91 3.72
C PHE A 56 7.94 -14.18 4.17
N PRO A 57 8.20 -15.32 3.51
CA PRO A 57 7.82 -16.63 3.99
C PRO A 57 8.35 -16.89 5.42
N ASN A 58 7.60 -17.66 6.19
CA ASN A 58 8.00 -18.19 7.50
C ASN A 58 7.37 -19.57 7.72
N ASP A 59 7.66 -20.21 8.85
CA ASP A 59 7.23 -21.58 9.18
C ASP A 59 5.71 -21.79 9.10
N HIS A 60 4.91 -20.74 9.30
CA HIS A 60 3.45 -20.82 9.24
C HIS A 60 2.90 -20.45 7.86
N ILE A 61 3.63 -19.65 7.08
CA ILE A 61 3.18 -19.08 5.81
C ILE A 61 4.32 -19.18 4.80
N PRO A 62 4.36 -20.22 3.96
CA PRO A 62 5.51 -20.55 3.12
C PRO A 62 5.54 -19.76 1.80
N TYR A 63 4.93 -18.57 1.75
CA TYR A 63 4.85 -17.76 0.53
C TYR A 63 5.01 -16.27 0.83
N TYR A 64 5.53 -15.53 -0.16
CA TYR A 64 5.61 -14.07 -0.10
C TYR A 64 4.22 -13.46 -0.20
N ARG A 65 4.01 -12.36 0.54
CA ARG A 65 2.73 -11.64 0.54
C ARG A 65 2.95 -10.14 0.66
N ILE A 66 2.06 -9.37 0.04
CA ILE A 66 1.98 -7.93 0.20
C ILE A 66 0.74 -7.58 1.02
N TYR A 67 0.95 -6.85 2.11
CA TYR A 67 -0.14 -6.22 2.85
C TYR A 67 -0.34 -4.82 2.33
N ILE A 68 -1.58 -4.45 2.06
CA ILE A 68 -1.96 -3.10 1.63
C ILE A 68 -3.03 -2.60 2.58
N GLN A 69 -2.75 -1.52 3.27
CA GLN A 69 -3.68 -0.81 4.14
C GLN A 69 -4.19 0.44 3.44
N SER A 70 -5.49 0.48 3.16
CA SER A 70 -6.17 1.71 2.74
C SER A 70 -6.45 2.56 3.96
N GLY A 71 -5.94 3.79 3.95
CA GLY A 71 -6.27 4.77 4.96
C GLY A 71 -7.67 5.36 4.78
N THR A 72 -8.03 6.21 5.75
CA THR A 72 -9.31 6.92 5.81
C THR A 72 -9.10 8.41 5.93
N VAL A 73 -9.92 9.18 5.24
CA VAL A 73 -9.93 10.66 5.34
C VAL A 73 -11.33 11.15 5.67
N LEU A 74 -11.44 12.43 6.05
CA LEU A 74 -12.74 13.07 6.23
C LEU A 74 -13.49 13.09 4.90
N ARG A 75 -14.83 12.96 4.96
CA ARG A 75 -15.68 12.89 3.78
C ARG A 75 -15.58 14.12 2.88
N ARG A 76 -15.27 15.29 3.45
CA ARG A 76 -15.00 16.53 2.69
C ARG A 76 -13.71 16.48 1.86
N GLU A 77 -12.73 15.68 2.27
CA GLU A 77 -11.42 15.54 1.63
C GLU A 77 -11.36 14.34 0.67
N ILE A 78 -12.35 13.42 0.74
CA ILE A 78 -12.31 12.13 0.07
C ILE A 78 -12.15 12.22 -1.45
N LYS A 79 -12.79 13.20 -2.10
CA LYS A 79 -12.70 13.37 -3.55
C LYS A 79 -11.28 13.73 -3.97
N ASN A 80 -10.64 14.65 -3.24
CA ASN A 80 -9.27 15.05 -3.49
C ASN A 80 -8.30 13.91 -3.16
N ALA A 81 -8.47 13.26 -2.01
CA ALA A 81 -7.63 12.15 -1.61
C ALA A 81 -7.69 10.97 -2.61
N LYS A 82 -8.88 10.61 -3.10
CA LYS A 82 -9.04 9.59 -4.15
C LYS A 82 -8.31 9.96 -5.43
N LYS A 83 -8.37 11.24 -5.83
CA LYS A 83 -7.64 11.74 -7.00
C LYS A 83 -6.13 11.61 -6.80
N VAL A 84 -5.60 12.07 -5.67
CA VAL A 84 -4.17 11.95 -5.32
C VAL A 84 -3.73 10.47 -5.28
N VAL A 85 -4.57 9.60 -4.72
CA VAL A 85 -4.29 8.16 -4.69
C VAL A 85 -4.20 7.59 -6.11
N SER A 86 -5.18 7.88 -6.95
CA SER A 86 -5.25 7.37 -8.32
C SER A 86 -4.12 7.91 -9.20
N ASP A 87 -3.87 9.22 -9.15
CA ASP A 87 -3.01 9.92 -10.10
C ASP A 87 -1.52 9.83 -9.72
N ILE A 88 -1.20 9.65 -8.43
CA ILE A 88 0.18 9.72 -7.92
C ILE A 88 0.54 8.48 -7.09
N VAL A 89 -0.22 8.18 -6.04
CA VAL A 89 0.19 7.16 -5.05
C VAL A 89 0.22 5.76 -5.65
N LEU A 90 -0.81 5.39 -6.42
CA LEU A 90 -0.89 4.06 -7.04
C LEU A 90 0.22 3.82 -8.08
N PRO A 91 0.51 4.75 -9.01
CA PRO A 91 1.69 4.65 -9.87
C PRO A 91 3.00 4.46 -9.09
N GLU A 92 3.25 5.26 -8.06
CA GLU A 92 4.45 5.17 -7.22
C GLU A 92 4.54 3.84 -6.45
N PHE A 93 3.41 3.39 -5.90
CA PHE A 93 3.30 2.09 -5.24
C PHE A 93 3.63 0.95 -6.20
N MET A 94 3.11 0.99 -7.42
CA MET A 94 3.39 -0.05 -8.42
C MET A 94 4.84 -0.04 -8.88
N ALA A 95 5.44 1.13 -9.05
CA ALA A 95 6.86 1.24 -9.36
C ALA A 95 7.72 0.60 -8.26
N TRP A 96 7.40 0.90 -7.00
CA TRP A 96 8.05 0.29 -5.84
C TRP A 96 7.84 -1.23 -5.78
N LEU A 97 6.60 -1.71 -5.92
CA LEU A 97 6.31 -3.14 -5.82
C LEU A 97 7.01 -3.93 -6.93
N ASN A 98 7.00 -3.42 -8.16
CA ASN A 98 7.74 -4.01 -9.28
C ASN A 98 9.24 -4.04 -9.03
N TYR A 99 9.80 -3.01 -8.38
CA TYR A 99 11.20 -2.99 -7.98
C TYR A 99 11.49 -4.08 -6.95
N ILE A 100 10.68 -4.18 -5.89
CA ILE A 100 10.83 -5.20 -4.84
C ILE A 100 10.76 -6.61 -5.41
N LEU A 101 9.81 -6.89 -6.31
CA LEU A 101 9.62 -8.21 -6.92
C LEU A 101 10.76 -8.63 -7.87
N LYS A 102 11.60 -7.69 -8.31
CA LYS A 102 12.75 -7.96 -9.18
C LYS A 102 14.05 -8.17 -8.40
N LEU A 103 14.06 -7.89 -7.10
CA LEU A 103 15.25 -8.07 -6.28
C LEU A 103 15.55 -9.56 -6.08
N PRO A 104 16.82 -9.96 -6.03
CA PRO A 104 17.18 -11.32 -5.68
C PRO A 104 16.85 -11.60 -4.21
N GLU A 105 16.56 -12.86 -3.87
CA GLU A 105 16.16 -13.27 -2.52
C GLU A 105 17.19 -12.94 -1.44
N ASN A 106 18.47 -12.81 -1.81
CA ASN A 106 19.57 -12.42 -0.93
C ASN A 106 19.83 -10.90 -0.88
N SER A 107 18.92 -10.08 -1.38
CA SER A 107 19.05 -8.62 -1.34
C SER A 107 19.15 -8.13 0.11
N THR A 108 20.07 -7.21 0.37
CA THR A 108 20.22 -6.56 1.69
C THR A 108 18.98 -5.80 2.12
N LEU A 109 18.14 -5.38 1.16
CA LEU A 109 16.84 -4.76 1.45
C LEU A 109 15.91 -5.71 2.21
N PHE A 110 16.13 -7.03 2.13
CA PHE A 110 15.34 -8.04 2.80
C PHE A 110 15.77 -8.35 4.24
N ASN A 111 16.72 -7.59 4.80
CA ASN A 111 17.04 -7.65 6.23
C ASN A 111 15.85 -7.24 7.13
N LYS A 112 14.92 -6.44 6.59
CA LYS A 112 13.64 -6.09 7.20
C LYS A 112 12.55 -6.10 6.12
N PRO A 113 11.27 -6.30 6.47
CA PRO A 113 10.16 -6.17 5.52
C PRO A 113 10.17 -4.77 4.86
N PRO A 114 10.35 -4.66 3.53
CA PRO A 114 10.27 -3.40 2.83
C PRO A 114 8.88 -2.79 2.96
N THR A 115 8.83 -1.47 3.13
CA THR A 115 7.58 -0.73 3.32
C THR A 115 7.39 0.36 2.26
N PHE A 116 6.14 0.71 2.03
CA PHE A 116 5.70 1.86 1.26
C PHE A 116 4.65 2.61 2.07
N THR A 117 4.79 3.92 2.21
CA THR A 117 3.85 4.77 2.93
C THR A 117 3.58 6.02 2.12
N ALA A 118 2.30 6.36 1.94
CA ALA A 118 1.85 7.62 1.38
C ALA A 118 0.95 8.34 2.39
N THR A 119 1.31 9.58 2.70
CA THR A 119 0.61 10.41 3.69
C THR A 119 0.33 11.79 3.11
N LEU A 120 -0.90 12.28 3.23
CA LEU A 120 -1.32 13.61 2.81
C LEU A 120 -1.52 14.50 4.05
N LYS A 121 -0.59 15.42 4.29
CA LYS A 121 -0.64 16.37 5.41
C LYS A 121 -0.73 17.79 4.89
N ASN A 122 -1.79 18.51 5.26
CA ASN A 122 -2.01 19.91 4.88
C ASN A 122 -1.92 20.15 3.35
N GLY A 123 -2.36 19.18 2.55
CA GLY A 123 -2.29 19.24 1.08
C GLY A 123 -0.95 18.80 0.48
N ASN A 124 0.09 18.57 1.29
CA ASN A 124 1.37 18.05 0.84
C ASN A 124 1.37 16.52 0.92
N LEU A 125 1.67 15.89 -0.20
CA LEU A 125 1.85 14.44 -0.30
C LEU A 125 3.29 14.10 0.06
N ASP A 126 3.45 13.22 1.03
CA ASP A 126 4.71 12.63 1.44
C ASP A 126 4.69 11.14 1.13
N ILE A 127 5.67 10.66 0.38
CA ILE A 127 5.83 9.24 0.03
C ILE A 127 7.19 8.78 0.55
N THR A 128 7.16 7.78 1.42
CA THR A 128 8.36 7.09 1.90
C THR A 128 8.30 5.64 1.46
N LYS A 129 9.37 5.13 0.88
CA LYS A 129 9.45 3.75 0.39
C LYS A 129 10.86 3.23 0.59
N ASP A 130 11.01 2.01 1.08
CA ASP A 130 12.33 1.39 1.22
C ASP A 130 12.85 0.99 -0.17
N THR A 131 14.03 1.50 -0.53
CA THR A 131 14.80 1.14 -1.73
C THR A 131 16.25 0.81 -1.35
N LEU A 132 17.05 0.27 -2.28
CA LEU A 132 18.47 -0.01 -1.98
C LEU A 132 19.30 1.29 -1.84
N GLU A 133 18.78 2.43 -2.28
CA GLU A 133 19.45 3.74 -2.14
C GLU A 133 19.44 4.25 -0.68
N ASP A 134 18.59 3.68 0.17
CA ASP A 134 18.40 4.11 1.57
C ASP A 134 19.39 3.45 2.56
N CYS A 135 20.36 2.66 2.08
CA CYS A 135 21.41 2.05 2.91
C CYS A 135 22.72 2.86 2.82
N HIS A 136 22.86 3.87 3.69
CA HIS A 136 24.13 4.56 3.94
C HIS A 136 24.80 4.07 5.22
#